data_AF-A0A485AN99-F1
#
_entry.id   AF-A0A485AN99-F1
#
_cell.length_a   1.000
_cell.length_b   1.000
_cell.length_c   1.000
_cell.angle_alpha   90.00
_cell.angle_beta   90.00
_cell.angle_gamma   90.00
#
_symmetry.space_group_name_H-M   'P 1'
#
loop_
_entity.id
_entity.type
_entity.pdbx_description
1 polymer ?
#
loop_
_entity_poly.entity_id
_entity_poly.type
_entity_poly.pdbx_seq_one_letter_code
_entity_poly.pdbx_strand_id
1 'polypeptide(L)'
;MKDVVIVGAVRTPIGCFQGALARHSAVELGSLVIQALVDRSGISAAVIDEVIIGQVLTAGTGQNPARQSAIKGGLPNTVSAITINDVCGSGLKALHLATQAIQCG
;
A
#
# COMPACT_ATOMS: atom_id res chain seq x y z
N MET A 1 -15.22 8.40 -19.37
CA MET A 1 -14.47 8.27 -18.10
C MET A 1 -13.00 8.53 -18.40
N LYS A 2 -12.21 9.01 -17.41
CA LYS A 2 -10.76 9.16 -17.59
C LYS A 2 -10.11 7.78 -17.69
N ASP A 3 -9.14 7.65 -18.59
CA ASP A 3 -8.27 6.46 -18.63
C ASP A 3 -7.30 6.50 -17.45
N VAL A 4 -7.22 5.39 -16.72
CA VAL A 4 -6.32 5.23 -15.57
C VAL A 4 -5.26 4.19 -15.93
N VAL A 5 -4.00 4.50 -15.62
CA VAL A 5 -2.84 3.67 -15.99
C VAL A 5 -2.02 3.31 -14.76
N ILE A 6 -1.35 2.15 -14.81
CA ILE A 6 -0.37 1.74 -13.81
C ILE A 6 1.01 2.16 -14.30
N VAL A 7 1.66 3.07 -13.58
CA VAL A 7 2.97 3.65 -13.96
C VAL A 7 4.18 2.93 -13.34
N GLY A 8 3.95 2.05 -12.36
CA GLY A 8 5.01 1.29 -11.70
C GLY A 8 4.43 0.21 -10.80
N ALA A 9 5.22 -0.84 -10.57
CA ALA A 9 4.85 -1.95 -9.68
C ALA A 9 6.10 -2.58 -9.05
N VAL A 10 6.02 -2.87 -7.76
CA VAL A 10 7.04 -3.62 -7.01
C VAL A 10 6.37 -4.54 -5.99
N ARG A 11 7.09 -5.56 -5.53
CA ARG A 11 6.64 -6.45 -4.45
C ARG A 11 7.83 -6.99 -3.67
N THR A 12 7.58 -7.42 -2.45
CA THR A 12 8.51 -8.28 -1.70
C THR A 12 8.58 -9.68 -2.34
N PRO A 13 9.60 -10.50 -2.00
CA PRO A 13 9.47 -11.95 -2.09
C PRO A 13 8.27 -12.46 -1.28
N ILE A 14 7.78 -13.65 -1.61
CA ILE A 14 6.75 -14.33 -0.82
C ILE A 14 7.47 -15.27 0.15
N GLY A 15 7.24 -15.10 1.45
CA GLY A 15 7.82 -15.95 2.48
C GLY A 15 6.96 -17.18 2.76
N CYS A 16 7.59 -18.30 3.08
CA CYS A 16 6.90 -19.46 3.65
C CYS A 16 6.38 -19.15 5.07
N PHE A 17 5.35 -19.87 5.51
CA PHE A 17 4.82 -19.76 6.87
C PHE A 17 5.92 -20.01 7.90
N GLN A 18 6.06 -19.08 8.87
CA GLN A 18 7.15 -19.08 9.86
C GLN A 18 8.58 -19.12 9.26
N GLY A 19 8.74 -18.71 8.00
CA GLY A 19 10.01 -18.67 7.29
C GLY A 19 10.71 -17.31 7.32
N ALA A 20 11.38 -16.96 6.22
CA ALA A 20 12.28 -15.81 6.12
C ALA A 20 11.65 -14.44 6.50
N LEU A 21 10.34 -14.27 6.31
CA LEU A 21 9.65 -13.02 6.61
C LEU A 21 8.92 -13.01 7.97
N ALA A 22 9.03 -14.08 8.77
CA ALA A 22 8.23 -14.26 9.99
C ALA A 22 8.47 -13.19 11.07
N ARG A 23 9.64 -12.54 11.05
CA ARG A 23 10.00 -11.46 12.00
C ARG A 23 9.62 -10.07 11.52
N HIS A 24 9.04 -9.96 10.32
CA HIS A 24 8.57 -8.69 9.77
C HIS A 24 7.06 -8.59 9.87
N SER A 25 6.59 -7.48 10.42
CA SER A 25 5.18 -7.12 10.40
C SER A 25 4.70 -6.79 8.98
N ALA A 26 3.40 -6.96 8.73
CA ALA A 26 2.80 -6.56 7.45
C ALA A 26 3.02 -5.06 7.16
N VAL A 27 3.05 -4.23 8.21
CA VAL A 27 3.35 -2.79 8.10
C VAL A 27 4.77 -2.55 7.61
N GLU A 28 5.78 -3.24 8.14
CA GLU A 28 7.18 -3.09 7.68
C GLU A 28 7.32 -3.53 6.21
N LEU A 29 6.70 -4.65 5.84
CA LEU A 29 6.71 -5.13 4.46
C LEU A 29 6.01 -4.13 3.50
N GLY A 30 4.88 -3.57 3.91
CA GLY A 30 4.18 -2.52 3.16
C GLY A 30 4.99 -1.24 3.02
N SER A 31 5.68 -0.83 4.09
CA SER A 31 6.56 0.35 4.09
C SER A 31 7.71 0.21 3.09
N LEU A 32 8.34 -0.97 3.04
CA LEU A 32 9.43 -1.28 2.11
C LEU A 32 8.95 -1.22 0.65
N VAL A 33 7.75 -1.71 0.37
CA VAL A 33 7.15 -1.67 -0.98
C VAL A 33 6.86 -0.22 -1.40
N ILE A 34 6.30 0.59 -0.50
CA ILE A 34 6.01 2.02 -0.76
C ILE A 34 7.30 2.78 -1.08
N GLN A 35 8.31 2.67 -0.20
CA GLN A 35 9.59 3.33 -0.40
C GLN A 35 10.22 2.92 -1.73
N ALA A 36 10.30 1.61 -2.00
CA ALA A 36 10.88 1.10 -3.24
C ALA A 36 10.10 1.53 -4.50
N LEU A 37 8.79 1.69 -4.41
CA LEU A 37 7.97 2.16 -5.54
C LEU A 37 8.21 3.64 -5.83
N VAL A 38 8.25 4.48 -4.79
CA VAL A 38 8.57 5.91 -4.91
C VAL A 38 9.96 6.08 -5.51
N ASP A 39 10.96 5.39 -4.95
CA ASP A 39 12.36 5.49 -5.40
C ASP A 39 12.52 5.06 -6.87
N ARG A 40 11.86 3.97 -7.29
CA ARG A 40 11.97 3.46 -8.68
C ARG A 40 11.13 4.23 -9.69
N SER A 41 10.02 4.83 -9.26
CA SER A 41 9.16 5.61 -10.15
C SER A 41 9.68 7.02 -10.40
N GLY A 42 10.51 7.56 -9.49
CA GLY A 42 10.95 8.96 -9.53
C GLY A 42 9.82 9.96 -9.26
N ILE A 43 8.65 9.49 -8.85
CA ILE A 43 7.50 10.33 -8.50
C ILE A 43 7.76 10.94 -7.11
N SER A 44 7.58 12.25 -6.99
CA SER A 44 7.72 12.92 -5.70
C SER A 44 6.66 12.41 -4.72
N ALA A 45 7.08 12.04 -3.50
CA ALA A 45 6.16 11.64 -2.44
C ALA A 45 5.12 12.74 -2.09
N ALA A 46 5.42 14.01 -2.39
CA ALA A 46 4.54 15.14 -2.15
C ALA A 46 3.33 15.21 -3.10
N VAL A 47 3.35 14.49 -4.24
CA VAL A 47 2.24 14.47 -5.20
C VAL A 47 1.36 13.22 -5.07
N ILE A 48 1.58 12.40 -4.05
CA ILE A 48 0.76 11.23 -3.78
C ILE A 48 -0.42 11.65 -2.91
N ASP A 49 -1.64 11.41 -3.38
CA ASP A 49 -2.86 11.81 -2.66
C ASP A 49 -3.27 10.79 -1.59
N GLU A 50 -3.26 9.50 -1.93
CA GLU A 50 -3.80 8.43 -1.08
C GLU A 50 -3.03 7.10 -1.21
N VAL A 51 -2.93 6.37 -0.10
CA VAL A 51 -2.45 4.97 -0.06
C VAL A 51 -3.58 4.02 0.33
N ILE A 52 -3.89 3.06 -0.54
CA ILE A 52 -4.89 2.02 -0.29
C ILE A 52 -4.17 0.68 -0.15
N ILE A 53 -4.23 0.06 1.04
CA ILE A 53 -3.63 -1.28 1.28
C ILE A 53 -4.72 -2.29 1.63
N GLY A 54 -4.71 -3.41 0.92
CA GLY A 54 -5.47 -4.59 1.31
C GLY A 54 -4.75 -5.38 2.39
N GLN A 55 -5.33 -5.53 3.58
CA GLN A 55 -4.80 -6.38 4.64
C GLN A 55 -5.94 -7.08 5.41
N VAL A 56 -5.97 -8.41 5.33
CA VAL A 56 -7.04 -9.24 5.91
C VAL A 56 -6.90 -9.38 7.42
N LEU A 57 -5.70 -9.71 7.89
CA LEU A 57 -5.43 -9.97 9.31
C LEU A 57 -4.82 -8.71 9.95
N THR A 58 -5.63 -7.95 10.68
CA THR A 58 -5.25 -6.67 11.31
C THR A 58 -5.32 -6.72 12.84
N ALA A 59 -5.62 -7.88 13.43
CA ALA A 59 -5.61 -8.04 14.87
C ALA A 59 -4.20 -7.77 15.43
N GLY A 60 -4.10 -6.86 16.41
CA GLY A 60 -2.83 -6.51 17.06
C GLY A 60 -1.87 -5.67 16.23
N THR A 61 -2.25 -5.19 15.04
CA THR A 61 -1.36 -4.40 14.18
C THR A 61 -1.43 -2.88 14.45
N GLY A 62 -2.26 -2.44 15.38
CA GLY A 62 -2.47 -1.04 15.71
C GLY A 62 -3.46 -0.33 14.78
N GLN A 63 -3.53 1.00 14.87
CA GLN A 63 -4.46 1.80 14.08
C GLN A 63 -4.02 1.85 12.61
N ASN A 64 -4.94 1.52 11.69
CA ASN A 64 -4.79 1.67 10.24
C ASN A 64 -3.40 1.29 9.68
N PRO A 65 -3.14 -0.02 9.46
CA PRO A 65 -1.87 -0.50 8.90
C PRO A 65 -1.41 0.17 7.59
N ALA A 66 -2.35 0.57 6.73
CA ALA A 66 -2.04 1.35 5.53
C ALA A 66 -1.38 2.69 5.86
N ARG A 67 -1.94 3.41 6.84
CA ARG A 67 -1.38 4.68 7.32
C ARG A 67 -0.01 4.50 7.96
N GLN A 68 0.17 3.46 8.77
CA GLN A 68 1.47 3.15 9.33
C GLN A 68 2.51 2.83 8.24
N SER A 69 2.11 2.08 7.21
CA SER A 69 2.97 1.73 6.08
C SER A 69 3.36 2.95 5.26
N ALA A 70 2.41 3.86 5.00
CA ALA A 70 2.65 5.10 4.28
C ALA A 70 3.67 5.99 4.99
N ILE A 71 3.48 6.26 6.29
CA ILE A 71 4.39 7.10 7.08
C ILE A 71 5.78 6.46 7.20
N LYS A 72 5.86 5.17 7.53
CA LYS A 72 7.14 4.45 7.65
C LYS A 72 7.84 4.27 6.31
N GLY A 73 7.09 4.27 5.20
CA GLY A 73 7.59 4.25 3.83
C GLY A 73 8.00 5.62 3.27
N GLY A 74 8.07 6.66 4.12
CA GLY A 74 8.60 7.97 3.76
C GLY A 74 7.58 8.95 3.17
N LEU A 75 6.28 8.63 3.15
CA LEU A 75 5.27 9.55 2.66
C LEU A 75 4.93 10.64 3.68
N PRO A 76 4.65 11.88 3.23
CA PRO A 76 4.29 12.96 4.14
C PRO A 76 2.96 12.68 4.85
N ASN A 77 2.79 13.30 6.01
CA ASN A 77 1.57 13.15 6.80
C ASN A 77 0.31 13.78 6.14
N THR A 78 0.48 14.50 5.03
CA THR A 78 -0.63 15.03 4.22
C THR A 78 -1.30 13.96 3.35
N VAL A 79 -0.61 12.87 3.01
CA VAL A 79 -1.16 11.76 2.21
C VAL A 79 -2.20 11.00 3.03
N SER A 80 -3.41 10.77 2.52
CA SER A 80 -4.40 9.94 3.23
C SER A 80 -4.06 8.45 3.08
N ALA A 81 -4.58 7.59 3.95
CA ALA A 81 -4.40 6.15 3.77
C ALA A 81 -5.55 5.35 4.37
N ILE A 82 -5.94 4.28 3.69
CA ILE A 82 -7.02 3.38 4.13
C ILE A 82 -6.60 1.92 4.03
N THR A 83 -6.96 1.15 5.06
CA THR A 83 -6.82 -0.32 5.05
C THR A 83 -8.16 -0.93 4.67
N ILE A 84 -8.19 -1.77 3.64
CA ILE A 84 -9.40 -2.45 3.19
C ILE A 84 -9.29 -3.96 3.33
N ASN A 85 -10.43 -4.64 3.39
CA ASN A 85 -10.50 -6.09 3.47
C ASN A 85 -11.63 -6.62 2.57
N ASP A 86 -11.23 -7.31 1.51
CA ASP A 86 -12.05 -8.14 0.63
C ASP A 86 -11.42 -9.55 0.53
N VAL A 87 -11.00 -10.08 1.69
CA VAL A 87 -10.26 -11.34 1.85
C VAL A 87 -9.12 -11.44 0.82
N CYS A 88 -9.07 -12.52 0.02
CA CYS A 88 -8.04 -12.75 -0.98
C CYS A 88 -8.03 -11.67 -2.08
N GLY A 89 -9.17 -11.02 -2.32
CA GLY A 89 -9.35 -9.96 -3.30
C GLY A 89 -8.84 -8.60 -2.85
N SER A 90 -8.47 -8.41 -1.57
CA SER A 90 -8.16 -7.09 -0.99
C SER A 90 -7.12 -6.30 -1.78
N GLY A 91 -6.05 -6.95 -2.24
CA GLY A 91 -5.00 -6.29 -3.02
C GLY A 91 -5.49 -5.78 -4.38
N LEU A 92 -6.33 -6.55 -5.07
CA LEU A 92 -6.92 -6.15 -6.35
C LEU A 92 -8.05 -5.13 -6.15
N LYS A 93 -8.84 -5.27 -5.09
CA LYS A 93 -9.87 -4.28 -4.72
C LYS A 93 -9.26 -2.91 -4.43
N ALA A 94 -8.04 -2.85 -3.89
CA ALA A 94 -7.33 -1.59 -3.69
C ALA A 94 -7.07 -0.86 -5.02
N LEU A 95 -6.69 -1.58 -6.08
CA LEU A 95 -6.54 -1.01 -7.42
C LEU A 95 -7.87 -0.52 -8.01
N HIS A 96 -8.97 -1.24 -7.77
CA HIS A 96 -10.29 -0.80 -8.20
C HIS A 96 -10.70 0.51 -7.52
N LEU A 97 -10.47 0.63 -6.21
CA LEU A 97 -10.77 1.85 -5.47
C LEU A 97 -9.90 3.03 -5.93
N ALA A 98 -8.60 2.81 -6.15
CA ALA A 98 -7.70 3.84 -6.67
C ALA A 98 -8.13 4.32 -8.06
N THR A 99 -8.52 3.40 -8.95
CA THR A 99 -9.07 3.72 -10.27
C THR A 99 -10.34 4.57 -10.15
N GLN A 100 -11.25 4.19 -9.25
CA GLN A 100 -12.48 4.93 -9.01
C GLN A 100 -12.20 6.34 -8.48
N ALA A 101 -11.30 6.50 -7.52
CA ALA A 101 -10.92 7.81 -7.00
C ALA A 101 -10.38 8.72 -8.13
N ILE A 102 -9.46 8.23 -8.97
CA ILE A 102 -8.92 9.01 -10.10
C ILE A 102 -10.01 9.39 -11.12
N GLN A 103 -10.94 8.47 -11.39
CA GLN A 103 -12.03 8.72 -12.34
C GLN A 103 -13.08 9.71 -11.80
N CYS A 104 -13.33 9.68 -10.50
CA CYS A 104 -14.29 10.57 -9.84
C CYS A 104 -13.72 11.96 -9.55
N GLY A 105 -12.38 12.11 -9.53
CA GLY A 105 -11.71 13.35 -9.14
C GLY A 105 -11.77 13.58 -7.63
#